data_AF-A0A8T4Z5I0-F1
#
_entry.id   AF-A0A8T4Z5I0-F1
#
_cell.length_a   1.000
_cell.length_b   1.000
_cell.length_c   1.000
_cell.angle_alpha   90.00
_cell.angle_beta   90.00
_cell.angle_gamma   90.00
#
_symmetry.space_group_name_H-M   'P 1'
#
loop_
_entity.id
_entity.type
_entity.pdbx_description
1 polymer ?
#
loop_
_entity_poly.entity_id
_entity_poly.type
_entity_poly.pdbx_seq_one_letter_code
_entity_poly.pdbx_strand_id
1 'polypeptide(L)' 'MSTTKVTKNYQVSIPSSIRKMVEVKAGDTLLIEYDREEEVIKLKLPYRGPRETGKLGRPLTVEDIEASIERGMGECLRF' A
#
# COMPACT_ATOMS: atom_id res chain seq x y z
N MET A 1 1.79 16.21 21.83
CA MET A 1 2.88 15.47 21.14
C MET A 1 3.29 14.29 22.01
N SER A 2 3.48 13.11 21.43
CA SER A 2 3.96 11.92 22.15
C SER A 2 5.22 11.41 21.47
N THR A 3 6.31 11.29 22.21
CA THR A 3 7.59 10.76 21.71
C THR A 3 7.65 9.24 21.91
N THR A 4 8.34 8.52 21.04
CA THR A 4 8.55 7.08 21.20
C THR A 4 9.96 6.72 20.76
N LYS A 5 10.58 5.83 21.53
CA LYS A 5 11.90 5.31 21.21
C LYS A 5 11.81 4.25 20.11
N VAL A 6 12.72 4.34 19.15
CA VAL A 6 12.95 3.29 18.17
C VAL A 6 13.54 2.07 18.88
N THR A 7 12.92 0.92 18.72
CA THR A 7 13.37 -0.34 19.33
C THR A 7 14.25 -1.13 18.35
N LYS A 8 14.54 -2.40 18.67
CA LYS A 8 15.35 -3.26 17.78
C LYS A 8 14.68 -3.38 16.41
N ASN A 9 15.48 -3.57 15.37
CA ASN A 9 15.01 -3.67 13.98
C ASN A 9 14.17 -2.46 13.51
N TYR A 10 14.44 -1.27 14.04
CA TYR A 10 13.75 -0.03 13.67
C TYR A 10 12.23 -0.02 13.93
N GLN A 11 11.75 -0.89 14.82
CA GLN A 11 10.34 -0.90 15.18
C GLN A 11 9.97 0.31 16.04
N VAL A 12 8.95 1.05 15.60
CA VAL A 12 8.37 2.19 16.33
C VAL A 12 6.99 1.78 16.83
N SER A 13 6.75 1.96 18.13
CA SER A 13 5.42 1.72 18.70
C SER A 13 4.51 2.93 18.47
N ILE A 14 3.33 2.73 17.91
CA ILE A 14 2.33 3.80 17.81
C ILE A 14 1.78 4.08 19.22
N PRO A 15 1.93 5.30 19.76
CA PRO A 15 1.43 5.67 21.08
C PRO A 15 -0.08 5.47 21.24
N SER A 16 -0.54 5.23 22.46
CA SER A 16 -1.96 4.99 22.76
C SER A 16 -2.87 6.15 22.35
N SER A 17 -2.38 7.40 22.43
CA SER A 17 -3.09 8.60 21.96
C SER A 17 -3.44 8.53 20.48
N ILE A 18 -2.48 8.10 19.65
CA ILE A 18 -2.67 7.97 18.21
C ILE A 18 -3.50 6.72 17.90
N ARG A 19 -3.24 5.58 18.55
CA ARG A 19 -4.03 4.33 18.37
C ARG A 19 -5.52 4.47 18.67
N LYS A 20 -5.94 5.47 19.45
CA LYS A 20 -7.36 5.76 19.70
C LYS A 20 -7.99 6.55 18.56
N MET A 21 -7.19 7.31 17.81
CA MET A 21 -7.63 8.10 16.66
C MET A 21 -7.62 7.30 15.36
N VAL A 22 -6.79 6.26 15.29
CA VAL A 22 -6.68 5.37 14.12
C VAL A 22 -7.05 3.93 14.48
N GLU A 23 -7.90 3.28 13.69
CA GLU A 23 -8.30 1.89 13.90
C GLU A 23 -7.24 0.87 13.43
N VAL A 24 -6.01 0.99 13.94
CA VAL A 24 -4.91 0.05 13.63
C VAL A 24 -4.93 -1.10 14.63
N LYS A 25 -4.98 -2.33 14.12
CA LYS A 25 -4.90 -3.58 14.88
C LYS A 25 -3.54 -4.24 14.66
N ALA A 26 -3.11 -5.05 15.63
CA ALA A 26 -1.92 -5.87 15.44
C ALA A 26 -2.12 -6.81 14.25
N GLY A 27 -1.16 -6.84 13.32
CA GLY A 27 -1.24 -7.63 12.09
C GLY A 27 -1.66 -6.84 10.84
N ASP A 28 -2.03 -5.57 10.98
CA ASP A 28 -2.29 -4.71 9.82
C ASP A 28 -1.02 -4.36 9.05
N THR A 29 -1.12 -4.38 7.71
CA THR A 29 -0.09 -3.84 6.83
C THR A 29 -0.33 -2.34 6.63
N LEU A 30 0.69 -1.53 6.92
CA LEU A 30 0.66 -0.07 6.71
C LEU A 30 1.55 0.29 5.52
N LEU A 31 1.15 1.31 4.75
CA LEU A 31 2.02 1.89 3.74
C LEU A 31 2.86 3.00 4.40
N ILE A 32 4.17 2.95 4.19
CA ILE A 32 5.13 3.89 4.77
C ILE A 32 5.73 4.70 3.62
N GLU A 33 5.57 6.02 3.67
CA GLU A 33 6.15 6.95 2.71
C GLU A 33 6.99 7.99 3.45
N TYR A 34 8.12 8.37 2.86
CA TYR A 34 8.91 9.50 3.35
C TYR A 34 8.57 10.73 2.53
N ASP A 35 8.00 11.74 3.18
CA ASP A 35 7.77 13.03 2.59
C ASP A 35 9.04 13.88 2.71
N ARG A 36 9.62 14.24 1.57
CA ARG A 36 10.87 15.02 1.52
C ARG A 36 10.64 16.50 1.78
N GLU A 37 9.45 17.03 1.55
CA GLU A 37 9.15 18.45 1.72
C GLU A 37 8.94 18.77 3.20
N GLU A 38 8.23 17.89 3.90
CA GLU A 38 7.95 18.05 5.33
C GLU A 38 8.99 17.35 6.23
N GLU A 39 9.91 16.57 5.66
CA GLU A 39 10.89 15.73 6.36
C GLU A 39 10.23 14.78 7.38
N VAL A 40 9.08 14.22 7.04
CA VAL A 40 8.30 13.31 7.90
C VAL A 40 8.06 11.95 7.27
N ILE A 41 7.90 10.94 8.12
CA ILE A 41 7.41 9.62 7.71
C ILE A 41 5.88 9.62 7.82
N LYS A 42 5.19 9.44 6.70
CA LYS A 42 3.74 9.30 6.61
C LYS A 42 3.37 7.82 6.66
N LEU A 43 2.56 7.46 7.67
CA LEU A 43 1.96 6.13 7.79
C LEU A 43 0.53 6.21 7.25
N LYS A 44 0.28 5.58 6.11
CA LYS A 44 -1.08 5.46 5.55
C LYS A 44 -1.70 4.15 6.03
N LEU A 45 -2.93 4.25 6.53
CA LEU A 45 -3.72 3.13 7.01
C LEU A 45 -4.06 2.18 5.86
N PRO A 46 -4.14 0.86 6.07
CA PRO A 46 -4.62 -0.06 5.05
C PRO A 46 -6.02 0.36 4.61
N TYR A 47 -6.23 0.43 3.30
CA TYR A 47 -7.57 0.59 2.75
C TYR A 47 -8.39 -0.67 3.07
N ARG A 48 -9.25 -0.57 4.09
CA ARG A 48 -10.22 -1.61 4.47
C ARG A 48 -11.59 -1.41 3.82
N GLY A 49 -11.70 -0.50 2.86
CA GLY A 49 -12.94 -0.28 2.12
C GLY A 49 -13.32 -1.52 1.31
N PRO A 50 -14.60 -1.65 0.90
CA PRO A 50 -15.00 -2.70 -0.02
C PRO A 50 -14.09 -2.62 -1.25
N ARG A 51 -13.55 -3.75 -1.71
CA ARG A 51 -12.83 -3.78 -2.99
C ARG A 51 -13.84 -3.35 -4.05
N GLU A 52 -13.69 -2.15 -4.59
CA GLU A 52 -14.48 -1.69 -5.72
C GLU A 52 -14.13 -2.57 -6.91
N THR A 53 -14.92 -3.62 -7.09
CA THR A 53 -14.71 -4.60 -8.15
C THR A 53 -15.50 -4.13 -9.35
N GLY A 54 -14.85 -3.42 -10.27
CA GLY A 54 -15.43 -3.08 -11.55
C GLY A 54 -15.55 -4.33 -12.42
N LYS A 55 -16.72 -4.56 -13.02
CA LYS A 55 -16.86 -5.58 -14.06
C LYS A 55 -16.26 -5.03 -15.36
N LEU A 56 -15.46 -5.83 -16.06
CA LEU A 56 -14.82 -5.47 -17.32
C LEU A 56 -15.83 -5.21 -18.48
N GLY A 57 -17.11 -5.55 -18.29
CA GLY A 57 -18.17 -5.38 -19.29
C GLY A 57 -18.12 -6.37 -20.47
N ARG A 58 -17.05 -7.18 -20.55
CA ARG A 58 -16.84 -8.24 -21.53
C ARG A 58 -16.18 -9.46 -20.86
N PRO A 59 -16.35 -10.68 -21.39
CA PRO A 59 -15.54 -11.81 -20.95
C PRO A 59 -14.07 -11.53 -21.23
N LEU A 60 -13.20 -11.91 -20.29
CA LEU A 60 -11.76 -11.91 -20.48
C LEU A 60 -11.38 -13.30 -20.96
N THR A 61 -10.99 -13.44 -22.22
CA THR A 61 -10.59 -14.75 -22.77
C THR A 61 -9.10 -15.03 -22.49
N VAL A 62 -8.67 -16.27 -22.74
CA VAL A 62 -7.26 -16.65 -22.58
C VAL A 62 -6.40 -15.87 -23.58
N GLU A 63 -6.88 -15.69 -24.80
CA GLU A 63 -6.20 -14.95 -25.86
C GLU A 63 -6.02 -13.47 -25.49
N ASP A 64 -7.02 -12.84 -24.84
CA ASP A 64 -6.91 -11.46 -24.34
C ASP A 64 -5.80 -11.33 -23.27
N ILE A 65 -5.64 -12.36 -22.44
CA ILE A 65 -4.62 -12.41 -21.38
C ILE A 65 -3.24 -12.56 -22.02
N GLU A 66 -3.06 -13.52 -22.92
CA GLU A 66 -1.80 -13.77 -23.62
C GLU A 66 -1.35 -12.53 -24.41
N ALA A 67 -2.26 -11.92 -25.18
CA ALA A 67 -1.97 -10.71 -25.93
C ALA A 67 -1.61 -9.53 -25.00
N SER A 68 -2.18 -9.45 -23.80
CA SER A 68 -1.83 -8.40 -22.83
C SER A 68 -0.46 -8.63 -22.20
N ILE A 69 -0.09 -9.88 -21.94
CA ILE A 69 1.24 -10.26 -21.46
C ILE A 69 2.29 -9.96 -22.53
N GLU A 70 2.07 -10.38 -23.78
CA GLU A 70 2.99 -10.12 -24.89
C GLU A 70 3.21 -8.62 -25.14
N ARG A 71 2.14 -7.82 -25.12
CA ARG A 71 2.25 -6.35 -25.22
C ARG A 71 3.10 -5.78 -24.09
N GLY A 72 2.82 -6.16 -22.84
CA GLY A 72 3.59 -5.68 -21.69
C GLY A 72 5.07 -6.08 -21.77
N MET A 73 5.36 -7.31 -22.18
CA MET A 73 6.72 -7.78 -22.42
C MET A 73 7.40 -6.98 -23.53
N GLY A 74 6.72 -6.76 -24.66
CA GLY A 74 7.26 -5.99 -25.79
C GLY A 74 7.48 -4.52 -25.49
N GLU A 75 6.68 -3.90 -24.61
CA GLU A 75 6.88 -2.51 -24.17
C GLU A 75 8.05 -2.39 -23.16
N CYS A 76 8.21 -3.37 -22.26
CA CYS A 76 9.31 -3.37 -21.29
C CYS A 76 10.65 -3.84 -21.85
N LEU A 77 10.68 -4.63 -22.94
CA LEU A 77 11.90 -5.19 -23.55
C LEU A 77 12.41 -4.41 -24.77
N ARG A 78 11.86 -3.23 -25.07
CA ARG A 78 12.43 -2.31 -26.05
C ARG A 78 13.69 -1.64 -25.46
N PHE A 79 14.85 -2.19 -25.80
CA PHE A 79 16.16 -1.54 -25.67
C PHE A 79 16.38 -0.52 -26.79
#